data_AF-A0A1X7LGJ8-F1
#
_entry.id   AF-A0A1X7LGJ8-F1
#
_cell.length_a   1.000
_cell.length_b   1.000
_cell.length_c   1.000
_cell.angle_alpha   90.00
_cell.angle_beta   90.00
_cell.angle_gamma   90.00
#
_symmetry.space_group_name_H-M   'P 1'
#
loop_
_entity.id
_entity.type
_entity.pdbx_description
1 polymer ?
#
loop_
_entity_poly.entity_id
_entity_poly.type
_entity_poly.pdbx_seq_one_letter_code
_entity_poly.pdbx_strand_id
1 'polypeptide(L)'
;MDRIDKLTARIDGLEGRVIAHRRMFQKLLDLSSESVRAQILRWLEDREVMLDGQEDPGVISGPEAALELALSDEMRLLHDLAAASRSRFEAS
;
A
#
# COMPACT_ATOMS: atom_id res chain seq x y z
N MET A 1 28.05 -15.27 -7.82
CA MET A 1 26.91 -14.37 -7.67
C MET A 1 27.44 -13.00 -7.29
N ASP A 2 27.40 -12.08 -8.24
CA ASP A 2 27.92 -10.73 -8.09
C ASP A 2 27.08 -9.93 -7.07
N ARG A 3 27.60 -8.81 -6.57
CA ARG A 3 26.89 -7.91 -5.65
C ARG A 3 25.54 -7.47 -6.22
N ILE A 4 25.46 -7.22 -7.53
CA ILE A 4 24.21 -6.84 -8.19
C ILE A 4 23.19 -7.99 -8.11
N ASP A 5 23.56 -9.22 -8.44
CA ASP A 5 22.67 -10.38 -8.35
C ASP A 5 22.08 -10.56 -6.94
N LYS A 6 22.89 -10.33 -5.90
CA LYS A 6 22.46 -10.41 -4.50
C LYS A 6 21.45 -9.33 -4.13
N LEU A 7 21.63 -8.11 -4.65
CA LEU A 7 20.69 -7.01 -4.45
C LEU A 7 19.39 -7.27 -5.18
N THR A 8 19.44 -7.73 -6.43
CA THR A 8 18.24 -8.11 -7.21
C THR A 8 17.46 -9.21 -6.48
N ALA A 9 18.11 -10.29 -6.07
CA ALA A 9 17.43 -11.37 -5.34
C ALA A 9 16.80 -10.90 -4.01
N ARG A 10 17.41 -9.91 -3.35
CA ARG A 10 16.84 -9.31 -2.13
C ARG A 10 15.62 -8.44 -2.45
N ILE A 11 15.66 -7.67 -3.53
CA ILE A 11 14.53 -6.85 -4.00
C ILE A 11 13.36 -7.76 -4.38
N ASP A 12 13.60 -8.81 -5.18
CA ASP A 12 12.57 -9.79 -5.57
C ASP A 12 11.95 -10.46 -4.32
N GLY A 13 12.76 -10.78 -3.32
CA GLY A 13 12.29 -11.33 -2.05
C GLY A 13 11.42 -10.35 -1.25
N LEU A 14 11.72 -9.05 -1.29
CA LEU A 14 10.90 -8.02 -0.66
C LEU A 14 9.58 -7.82 -1.42
N GLU A 15 9.63 -7.76 -2.74
CA GLU A 15 8.44 -7.65 -3.60
C GLU A 15 7.48 -8.82 -3.36
N GLY A 16 8.01 -10.06 -3.35
CA GLY A 16 7.21 -11.26 -3.06
C GLY A 16 6.51 -11.19 -1.70
N ARG A 17 7.17 -10.64 -0.68
CA ARG A 17 6.57 -10.44 0.66
C ARG A 17 5.47 -9.38 0.64
N VAL A 18 5.66 -8.27 -0.06
CA VAL A 18 4.64 -7.22 -0.20
C VAL A 18 3.40 -7.77 -0.93
N ILE A 19 3.59 -8.51 -2.02
CA ILE A 19 2.50 -9.17 -2.75
C ILE A 19 1.73 -10.13 -1.85
N ALA A 20 2.44 -10.94 -1.06
CA ALA A 20 1.81 -11.88 -0.13
C ALA A 20 0.96 -11.15 0.93
N HIS A 21 1.45 -10.04 1.49
CA HIS A 21 0.69 -9.24 2.45
C HIS A 21 -0.54 -8.57 1.81
N ARG A 22 -0.44 -8.02 0.59
CA ARG A 22 -1.60 -7.45 -0.12
C ARG A 22 -2.69 -8.50 -0.36
N ARG A 23 -2.30 -9.71 -0.78
CA ARG A 23 -3.23 -10.84 -0.96
C ARG A 23 -3.90 -11.24 0.35
N MET A 24 -3.13 -11.30 1.44
CA MET A 24 -3.68 -11.59 2.77
C MET A 24 -4.67 -10.50 3.20
N PHE A 25 -4.33 -9.23 3.02
CA PHE A 25 -5.22 -8.11 3.31
C PHE A 25 -6.53 -8.20 2.53
N GLN A 26 -6.47 -8.46 1.22
CA GLN A 26 -7.66 -8.68 0.41
C GLN A 26 -8.52 -9.84 0.94
N LYS A 27 -7.90 -10.96 1.31
CA LYS A 27 -8.63 -12.09 1.90
C LYS A 27 -9.30 -11.72 3.22
N LEU A 28 -8.65 -10.91 4.06
CA LEU A 28 -9.24 -10.42 5.30
C LEU A 28 -10.43 -9.49 5.04
N LEU A 29 -10.36 -8.62 4.02
CA LEU A 29 -11.48 -7.76 3.62
C LEU A 29 -12.69 -8.58 3.16
N ASP A 30 -12.46 -9.62 2.36
CA ASP A 30 -13.52 -10.51 1.86
C ASP A 30 -14.19 -11.31 2.99
N LEU A 31 -13.47 -11.58 4.09
CA LEU A 31 -13.98 -12.28 5.27
C LEU A 31 -14.57 -11.34 6.33
N SER A 32 -14.33 -10.04 6.21
CA SER A 32 -14.75 -9.04 7.20
C SER A 32 -16.24 -8.71 7.06
N SER A 33 -16.87 -8.25 8.15
CA SER A 33 -18.19 -7.62 8.07
C SER A 33 -18.09 -6.24 7.42
N GLU A 34 -19.23 -5.70 6.96
CA GLU A 34 -19.29 -4.34 6.41
C GLU A 34 -18.82 -3.29 7.44
N SER A 35 -19.20 -3.44 8.71
CA SER A 35 -18.76 -2.54 9.78
C SER A 35 -17.24 -2.52 9.99
N VAL A 36 -16.58 -3.66 9.79
CA VAL A 36 -15.11 -3.77 9.89
C VAL A 36 -14.45 -3.15 8.66
N ARG A 37 -14.95 -3.44 7.45
CA ARG A 37 -14.46 -2.80 6.22
C ARG A 37 -14.56 -1.28 6.28
N ALA A 38 -15.69 -0.74 6.74
CA ALA A 38 -15.88 0.70 6.90
C ALA A 38 -14.94 1.33 7.95
N GLN A 39 -14.53 0.59 8.99
CA GLN A 39 -13.52 1.06 9.93
C GLN A 39 -12.12 1.05 9.31
N ILE A 40 -11.77 0.01 8.55
CA ILE A 40 -10.50 -0.09 7.83
C ILE A 40 -10.39 1.05 6.81
N LEU A 41 -11.45 1.31 6.03
CA LEU A 41 -11.46 2.36 5.03
C LEU A 41 -11.24 3.74 5.66
N ARG A 42 -11.98 4.07 6.74
CA ARG A 42 -11.77 5.33 7.47
C ARG A 42 -10.35 5.46 8.02
N TRP A 43 -9.79 4.38 8.55
CA TRP A 43 -8.41 4.39 9.05
C TRP A 43 -7.38 4.63 7.94
N LEU A 44 -7.65 4.13 6.73
CA LEU A 44 -6.84 4.35 5.53
C LEU A 44 -7.00 5.79 5.02
N GLU A 45 -8.21 6.32 4.95
CA GLU A 45 -8.50 7.73 4.57
C GLU A 45 -7.77 8.72 5.49
N ASP A 46 -7.79 8.49 6.82
CA ASP A 46 -7.07 9.33 7.80
C ASP A 46 -5.54 9.33 7.59
N ARG A 47 -5.02 8.31 6.89
CA ARG A 47 -3.58 8.10 6.63
C ARG A 47 -3.20 8.29 5.18
N GLU A 48 -4.17 8.52 4.31
CA GLU A 48 -4.00 9.14 3.01
C GLU A 48 -3.68 10.63 3.23
N VAL A 49 -2.64 10.89 4.01
CA VAL A 49 -2.10 12.23 4.20
C VAL A 49 -1.59 12.65 2.83
N MET A 50 -2.33 13.56 2.23
CA MET A 50 -1.98 14.35 1.05
C MET A 50 -0.47 14.56 0.92
N LEU A 51 0.12 13.86 -0.07
CA LEU A 51 1.27 14.37 -0.82
C LEU A 51 0.82 15.38 -1.90
N ASP A 52 -0.42 15.87 -1.81
CA ASP A 52 -0.92 16.90 -2.72
C ASP A 52 -0.38 18.27 -2.31
N GLY A 53 0.80 18.60 -2.85
CA GLY A 53 1.07 19.99 -3.27
C GLY A 53 2.21 20.78 -2.61
N GLN A 54 3.23 20.14 -2.02
CA GLN A 54 4.44 20.85 -1.53
C GLN A 54 5.75 20.11 -1.82
N GLU A 55 5.87 19.42 -2.95
CA GLU A 55 7.19 18.94 -3.39
C GLU A 55 7.72 19.84 -4.50
N ASP A 56 8.51 20.83 -4.08
CA ASP A 56 9.41 21.55 -4.97
C ASP A 56 10.30 20.50 -5.69
N PRO A 57 10.30 20.42 -7.04
CA PRO A 57 10.92 19.33 -7.81
C PRO A 57 12.44 19.17 -7.62
N GLY A 58 13.07 19.96 -6.75
CA GLY A 58 14.50 19.90 -6.43
C GLY A 58 14.87 19.43 -5.02
N VAL A 59 13.93 19.11 -4.11
CA VAL A 59 14.26 18.98 -2.67
C VAL A 59 14.31 17.54 -2.14
N ILE A 60 13.80 16.54 -2.85
CA ILE A 60 13.76 15.18 -2.29
C ILE A 60 14.92 14.34 -2.81
N SER A 61 16.06 14.47 -2.14
CA SER A 61 17.28 13.70 -2.42
C SER A 61 17.79 13.03 -1.14
N GLY A 62 17.03 12.05 -0.62
CA GLY A 62 17.41 11.25 0.56
C GLY A 62 16.76 9.86 0.56
N PRO A 63 17.46 8.80 0.98
CA PRO A 63 16.91 7.44 1.11
C PRO A 63 15.65 7.35 1.98
N GLU A 64 15.53 8.22 2.99
CA GLU A 64 14.39 8.29 3.90
C GLU A 64 13.11 8.70 3.16
N ALA A 65 13.20 9.67 2.24
CA ALA A 65 12.06 10.13 1.49
C ALA A 65 11.59 9.13 0.42
N ALA A 66 12.53 8.33 -0.13
CA ALA A 66 12.16 7.22 -1.01
C ALA A 66 11.35 6.15 -0.28
N LEU A 67 11.66 5.89 1.00
CA LEU A 67 10.88 4.97 1.83
C LEU A 67 9.49 5.53 2.15
N GLU A 68 9.41 6.81 2.52
CA GLU A 68 8.14 7.49 2.81
C GLU A 68 7.23 7.52 1.58
N LEU A 69 7.77 7.80 0.40
CA LEU A 69 7.03 7.75 -0.86
C LEU A 69 6.51 6.33 -1.15
N ALA A 70 7.37 5.32 -1.03
CA ALA A 70 6.97 3.93 -1.23
C ALA A 70 5.90 3.47 -0.23
N LEU A 71 5.94 3.96 1.02
CA LEU A 71 4.89 3.72 2.02
C LEU A 71 3.59 4.42 1.62
N SER A 72 3.66 5.67 1.19
CA SER A 72 2.47 6.40 0.74
C SER A 72 1.79 5.72 -0.45
N ASP A 73 2.58 5.25 -1.43
CA ASP A 73 2.06 4.52 -2.58
C ASP A 73 1.40 3.20 -2.17
N GLU A 74 2.01 2.45 -1.24
CA GLU A 74 1.41 1.24 -0.68
C GLU A 74 0.07 1.53 0.02
N MET A 75 0.02 2.60 0.84
CA MET A 75 -1.19 2.98 1.56
C MET A 75 -2.34 3.33 0.62
N ARG A 76 -2.05 4.05 -0.48
CA ARG A 76 -3.03 4.34 -1.55
C ARG A 76 -3.55 3.05 -2.20
N LEU A 77 -2.66 2.11 -2.53
CA LEU A 77 -3.07 0.82 -3.11
C LEU A 77 -3.94 -0.02 -2.16
N LEU A 78 -3.64 0.00 -0.86
CA LEU A 78 -4.46 -0.67 0.15
C LEU A 78 -5.84 -0.02 0.31
N HIS A 79 -5.90 1.31 0.24
CA HIS A 79 -7.16 2.07 0.22
C HIS A 79 -8.03 1.65 -0.98
N ASP A 80 -7.47 1.65 -2.19
CA ASP A 80 -8.19 1.24 -3.40
C ASP A 80 -8.74 -0.20 -3.31
N LEU A 81 -7.95 -1.12 -2.74
CA LEU A 81 -8.40 -2.50 -2.50
C LEU A 81 -9.57 -2.58 -1.51
N ALA A 82 -9.53 -1.78 -0.44
CA ALA A 82 -10.60 -1.71 0.56
C ALA A 82 -11.88 -1.11 -0.04
N ALA A 83 -11.76 0.00 -0.77
CA ALA A 83 -12.87 0.66 -1.47
C ALA A 83 -13.53 -0.28 -2.50
N ALA A 84 -12.72 -0.98 -3.31
CA ALA A 84 -13.21 -1.94 -4.29
C ALA A 84 -13.86 -3.18 -3.67
N SER A 85 -13.44 -3.61 -2.46
CA SER A 85 -14.08 -4.72 -1.76
C SER A 85 -15.52 -4.36 -1.37
N ARG A 86 -15.72 -3.16 -0.84
CA ARG A 86 -17.05 -2.66 -0.44
C ARG A 86 -18.03 -2.62 -1.62
N SER A 87 -17.63 -2.08 -2.78
CA SER A 87 -18.50 -1.99 -3.95
C SER A 87 -18.95 -3.34 -4.50
N ARG A 88 -18.11 -4.39 -4.41
CA ARG A 88 -18.50 -5.76 -4.81
C ARG A 88 -19.59 -6.35 -3.92
N PHE A 89 -19.55 -6.07 -2.62
CA PHE A 89 -20.56 -6.54 -1.68
C PHE A 89 -21.85 -5.73 -1.75
N GLU A 90 -21.80 -4.43 -2.09
CA GLU A 90 -23.01 -3.62 -2.33
C GLU A 90 -23.76 -4.04 -3.62
N ALA A 91 -23.07 -4.68 -4.58
CA ALA A 91 -23.63 -5.15 -5.84
C ALA A 91 -24.14 -6.62 -5.82
N SER A 92 -23.99 -7.33 -4.71
CA SER A 92 -24.40 -8.75 -4.52
C SER A 92 -25.65 -8.86 -3.65
#